data_AF-A0A101EZT0-F1
#
_entry.id   AF-A0A101EZT0-F1
#
_cell.length_a   1.000
_cell.length_b   1.000
_cell.length_c   1.000
_cell.angle_alpha   90.00
_cell.angle_beta   90.00
_cell.angle_gamma   90.00
#
_symmetry.space_group_name_H-M   'P 1'
#
loop_
_entity.id
_entity.type
_entity.pdbx_description
1 polymer ?
#
loop_
_entity_poly.entity_id
_entity_poly.type
_entity_poly.pdbx_seq_one_letter_code
_entity_poly.pdbx_strand_id
1 'polypeptide(L)'
;MKVGFITIGQSPRVDVVPEIKPYLWDVEIIECGALDGLTLEEIKELAPKEGEYVLVSRLRDGTQVRLSREKIVKRLQECIKKLETEVDIIGVLCTGEFPELTSKKPLVEPSLLLLKTVEALGVSKLGVIVPD
;
A
#
# COMPACT_ATOMS: atom_id res chain seq x y z
N MET A 1 10.94 12.28 13.36
CA MET A 1 10.04 11.10 13.30
C MET A 1 10.26 10.41 11.97
N LYS A 2 10.22 9.08 11.93
CA LYS A 2 10.39 8.28 10.70
C LYS A 2 9.07 7.61 10.33
N VAL A 3 8.62 7.81 9.09
CA VAL A 3 7.38 7.23 8.55
C VAL A 3 7.74 6.22 7.47
N GLY A 4 7.26 5.00 7.63
CA GLY A 4 7.35 3.96 6.61
C GLY A 4 6.13 3.99 5.70
N PHE A 5 6.32 3.97 4.38
CA PHE A 5 5.24 3.71 3.45
C PHE A 5 5.43 2.38 2.74
N ILE A 6 4.41 1.53 2.78
CA ILE A 6 4.40 0.27 2.04
C ILE A 6 3.44 0.35 0.85
N THR A 7 3.81 -0.24 -0.27
CA THR A 7 2.94 -0.30 -1.46
C THR A 7 2.89 -1.70 -2.06
N ILE A 8 1.78 -2.05 -2.72
CA ILE A 8 1.63 -3.31 -3.45
C ILE A 8 2.50 -3.39 -4.72
N GLY A 9 2.99 -2.24 -5.19
CA GLY A 9 3.83 -2.10 -6.38
C GLY A 9 5.31 -1.96 -6.02
N GLN A 10 6.02 -1.15 -6.80
CA GLN A 10 7.42 -0.79 -6.57
C GLN A 10 7.51 0.56 -5.83
N SER A 11 8.48 0.69 -4.94
CA SER A 11 8.87 1.98 -4.37
C SER A 11 9.91 2.67 -5.27
N PRO A 12 10.16 3.99 -5.16
CA PRO A 12 9.29 4.95 -4.48
C PRO A 12 7.96 5.11 -5.23
N ARG A 13 6.88 5.43 -4.51
CA ARG A 13 5.58 5.77 -5.08
C ARG A 13 5.55 7.25 -5.48
N VAL A 14 6.10 7.49 -6.67
CA VAL A 14 6.28 8.83 -7.26
C VAL A 14 4.98 9.61 -7.50
N ASP A 15 3.85 8.93 -7.52
CA ASP A 15 2.52 9.49 -7.76
C ASP A 15 1.76 9.86 -6.47
N VAL A 16 2.10 9.25 -5.33
CA VAL A 16 1.33 9.40 -4.07
C VAL A 16 2.15 10.04 -2.95
N VAL A 17 3.39 9.60 -2.75
CA VAL A 17 4.22 10.10 -1.64
C VAL A 17 4.51 11.60 -1.77
N PRO A 18 4.78 12.16 -2.96
CA PRO A 18 4.92 13.61 -3.12
C PRO A 18 3.66 14.41 -2.76
N GLU A 19 2.47 13.83 -2.90
CA GLU A 19 1.21 14.49 -2.52
C GLU A 19 0.96 14.46 -1.01
N ILE A 20 1.40 13.40 -0.32
CA ILE A 20 1.27 13.27 1.13
C ILE A 20 2.30 14.15 1.85
N LYS A 21 3.53 14.23 1.33
CA LYS A 21 4.68 14.86 1.99
C LYS A 21 4.42 16.30 2.49
N PRO A 22 3.74 17.21 1.76
CA PRO A 22 3.43 18.56 2.23
C PRO A 22 2.60 18.61 3.52
N TYR A 23 1.84 17.56 3.82
CA TYR A 23 1.01 17.46 5.02
C TYR A 23 1.76 16.83 6.22
N LEU A 24 2.96 16.30 5.99
CA LEU A 24 3.79 15.71 7.02
C LEU A 24 4.90 16.69 7.42
N TRP A 25 4.85 17.20 8.65
CA TRP A 25 5.85 18.16 9.13
C TRP A 25 7.09 17.46 9.69
N ASP A 26 8.25 17.73 9.08
CA ASP A 26 9.58 17.30 9.56
C ASP A 26 9.69 15.78 9.83
N VAL A 27 9.29 14.99 8.82
CA VAL A 27 9.40 13.53 8.84
C VAL A 27 10.40 13.02 7.80
N GLU A 28 11.16 12.00 8.18
CA GLU A 28 11.94 11.19 7.24
C GLU A 28 11.03 10.08 6.72
N ILE A 29 10.96 9.94 5.39
CA ILE A 29 10.12 8.95 4.72
C ILE A 29 11.01 7.80 4.24
N ILE A 30 10.63 6.57 4.60
CA ILE A 30 11.25 5.34 4.12
C ILE A 30 10.18 4.55 3.39
N GLU A 31 10.47 4.06 2.19
CA GLU A 31 9.50 3.35 1.36
C GLU A 31 9.89 1.89 1.15
N CYS A 32 8.89 1.00 1.08
CA CYS A 32 9.07 -0.39 0.70
C CYS A 32 7.95 -0.84 -0.24
N GLY A 33 8.31 -1.27 -1.44
CA GLY A 33 7.40 -1.86 -2.41
C GLY A 33 7.40 -3.39 -2.31
N ALA A 34 6.22 -3.99 -2.36
CA ALA A 34 6.07 -5.44 -2.44
C ALA A 34 6.78 -6.03 -3.67
N LEU A 35 6.96 -5.25 -4.75
CA LEU A 35 7.65 -5.67 -5.97
C LEU A 35 9.12 -5.20 -6.05
N ASP A 36 9.67 -4.63 -4.98
CA ASP A 36 11.04 -4.14 -4.99
C ASP A 36 12.04 -5.28 -5.14
N GLY A 37 13.04 -5.06 -6.01
CA GLY A 37 14.10 -6.03 -6.28
C GLY A 37 13.69 -7.23 -7.15
N LEU A 38 12.43 -7.32 -7.58
CA LEU A 38 11.96 -8.39 -8.44
C LEU A 38 12.20 -8.09 -9.92
N THR A 39 12.59 -9.11 -10.66
CA THR A 39 12.60 -9.15 -12.12
C THR A 39 11.19 -9.27 -12.68
N LEU A 40 11.03 -9.00 -13.98
CA LEU A 40 9.73 -9.14 -14.65
C LEU A 40 9.20 -10.57 -14.60
N GLU A 41 10.07 -11.58 -14.72
CA GLU A 41 9.67 -12.99 -14.64
C GLU A 41 9.17 -13.36 -13.23
N GLU A 42 9.87 -12.92 -12.18
CA GLU A 42 9.41 -13.10 -10.80
C GLU A 42 8.08 -12.38 -10.53
N ILE A 43 7.86 -11.21 -11.13
CA ILE A 43 6.57 -10.51 -11.04
C ILE A 43 5.45 -11.30 -11.74
N LYS A 44 5.72 -11.94 -12.88
CA LYS A 44 4.73 -12.80 -13.56
C LYS A 44 4.33 -14.00 -12.70
N GLU A 45 5.24 -14.54 -11.89
CA GLU A 45 4.91 -15.61 -10.93
C GLU A 45 3.93 -15.15 -9.84
N LEU A 46 3.82 -13.84 -9.60
CA LEU A 46 2.85 -13.25 -8.67
C LEU A 46 1.46 -13.09 -9.28
N ALA A 47 1.25 -13.45 -10.55
CA ALA A 47 -0.05 -13.38 -11.19
C ALA A 47 -1.12 -14.19 -10.43
N PRO A 48 -2.39 -13.72 -10.42
CA PRO A 48 -3.49 -14.43 -9.81
C PRO A 48 -3.84 -15.69 -10.59
N LYS A 49 -4.23 -16.75 -9.88
CA LYS A 49 -4.90 -17.91 -10.48
C LYS A 49 -6.39 -17.62 -10.69
N GLU A 50 -7.06 -18.49 -11.45
CA GLU A 50 -8.51 -18.41 -11.62
C GLU A 50 -9.23 -18.45 -10.26
N GLY A 51 -10.15 -17.50 -10.05
CA GLY A 51 -10.89 -17.34 -8.79
C GLY A 51 -10.15 -16.59 -7.68
N GLU A 52 -8.87 -16.25 -7.84
CA GLU A 52 -8.15 -15.45 -6.84
C GLU A 52 -8.52 -13.96 -6.93
N TYR A 53 -8.52 -13.28 -5.79
CA TYR A 53 -8.70 -11.83 -5.75
C TYR A 53 -7.53 -11.13 -6.43
N VAL A 54 -7.86 -10.26 -7.39
CA VAL A 54 -6.88 -9.58 -8.24
C VAL A 54 -6.61 -8.18 -7.71
N LEU A 55 -5.33 -7.89 -7.47
CA LEU A 55 -4.81 -6.54 -7.30
C LEU A 55 -4.23 -6.06 -8.62
N VAL A 56 -4.46 -4.80 -8.95
CA VAL A 56 -3.83 -4.16 -10.12
C VAL A 56 -2.79 -3.17 -9.62
N SER A 57 -1.60 -3.22 -10.21
CA SER A 57 -0.54 -2.26 -9.95
C SER A 57 0.12 -1.83 -11.26
N ARG A 58 0.96 -0.80 -11.17
CA ARG A 58 1.72 -0.26 -12.28
C ARG A 58 3.20 -0.30 -11.93
N LEU A 59 4.01 -0.89 -12.79
CA LEU A 59 5.47 -0.90 -12.66
C LEU A 59 6.05 0.48 -12.97
N ARG A 60 7.32 0.69 -12.63
CA ARG A 60 8.03 1.96 -12.88
C ARG A 60 8.06 2.38 -14.35
N ASP A 61 8.03 1.42 -15.28
CA ASP A 61 7.98 1.66 -16.73
C ASP A 61 6.56 1.96 -17.26
N GLY A 62 5.55 1.97 -16.38
CA GLY A 62 4.15 2.19 -16.73
C GLY A 62 3.37 0.93 -17.07
N THR A 63 4.02 -0.24 -17.15
CA THR A 63 3.37 -1.52 -17.42
C THR A 63 2.38 -1.86 -16.32
N GLN A 64 1.14 -2.17 -16.69
CA GLN A 64 0.14 -2.67 -15.74
C GLN A 64 0.36 -4.16 -15.47
N VAL A 65 0.30 -4.54 -14.20
CA VAL A 65 0.41 -5.92 -13.75
C VAL A 65 -0.77 -6.30 -12.88
N ARG A 66 -1.21 -7.56 -13.01
CA ARG A 66 -2.25 -8.17 -12.19
C ARG A 66 -1.58 -9.11 -11.22
N LEU A 67 -1.89 -8.97 -9.93
CA LEU A 67 -1.21 -9.64 -8.84
C LEU A 67 -2.22 -10.39 -7.97
N SER A 68 -1.85 -11.58 -7.51
CA SER A 68 -2.59 -12.33 -6.51
C SER A 68 -2.54 -11.61 -5.17
N ARG A 69 -3.71 -11.31 -4.59
CA ARG A 69 -3.78 -10.72 -3.24
C ARG A 69 -3.02 -11.54 -2.21
N GLU A 70 -3.18 -12.86 -2.22
CA GLU A 70 -2.55 -13.75 -1.24
C GLU A 70 -1.02 -13.66 -1.29
N LYS A 71 -0.45 -13.64 -2.50
CA LYS A 71 1.00 -13.53 -2.69
C LYS A 71 1.51 -12.15 -2.29
N ILE A 72 0.75 -11.09 -2.60
CA ILE A 72 1.11 -9.72 -2.24
C ILE A 72 1.02 -9.47 -0.74
N VAL A 73 0.04 -10.02 -0.03
CA VAL A 73 -0.07 -9.91 1.43
C VAL A 73 1.20 -10.42 2.11
N LYS A 74 1.74 -11.56 1.66
CA LYS A 74 3.00 -12.12 2.20
C LYS A 74 4.16 -11.13 2.02
N ARG A 75 4.26 -10.50 0.86
CA ARG A 75 5.32 -9.51 0.55
C ARG A 75 5.14 -8.18 1.29
N LEU A 76 3.91 -7.71 1.45
CA LEU A 76 3.61 -6.54 2.29
C LEU A 76 4.01 -6.79 3.76
N GLN A 77 3.75 -7.99 4.28
CA GLN A 77 4.15 -8.36 5.63
C GLN A 77 5.69 -8.38 5.79
N GLU A 78 6.43 -8.77 4.75
CA GLU A 78 7.90 -8.64 4.73
C GLU A 78 8.35 -7.18 4.74
N CYS A 79 7.70 -6.30 3.97
CA CYS A 79 7.96 -4.86 4.01
C CYS A 79 7.71 -4.28 5.42
N ILE A 80 6.61 -4.66 6.06
CA ILE A 80 6.32 -4.23 7.44
C ILE A 80 7.46 -4.68 8.37
N LYS A 81 7.84 -5.96 8.35
CA LYS A 81 8.92 -6.50 9.20
C LYS A 81 10.25 -5.77 9.01
N LYS A 82 10.59 -5.38 7.78
CA LYS A 82 11.80 -4.60 7.48
C LYS A 82 11.72 -3.19 8.10
N LEU A 83 10.57 -2.52 7.94
CA LEU A 83 10.40 -1.15 8.41
C LEU A 83 10.22 -1.05 9.93
N GLU A 84 9.70 -2.08 10.60
CA GLU A 84 9.43 -2.09 12.05
C GLU A 84 10.65 -1.71 12.92
N THR A 85 11.87 -1.96 12.46
CA THR A 85 13.10 -1.61 13.19
C THR A 85 13.59 -0.18 12.92
N GLU A 86 13.05 0.48 11.90
CA GLU A 86 13.55 1.76 11.39
C GLU A 86 12.55 2.90 11.49
N VAL A 87 11.25 2.60 11.60
CA VAL A 87 10.19 3.63 11.58
C VAL A 87 9.34 3.66 12.84
N ASP A 88 8.70 4.80 13.07
CA ASP A 88 7.79 5.04 14.19
C ASP A 88 6.35 4.62 13.85
N ILE A 89 5.97 4.72 12.57
CA ILE A 89 4.63 4.45 12.04
C ILE A 89 4.72 3.95 10.59
N ILE A 90 3.80 3.06 10.19
CA ILE A 90 3.73 2.52 8.84
C ILE A 90 2.38 2.89 8.21
N GLY A 91 2.40 3.50 7.02
CA GLY A 91 1.22 3.75 6.21
C GLY A 91 1.15 2.83 5.00
N VAL A 92 -0.04 2.31 4.69
CA VAL A 92 -0.29 1.50 3.51
C VAL A 92 -0.73 2.39 2.34
N LEU A 93 -0.04 2.35 1.21
CA LEU A 93 -0.37 3.12 0.00
C LEU A 93 -1.25 2.29 -0.96
N CYS A 94 -2.31 1.70 -0.42
CA CYS A 94 -3.30 0.90 -1.13
C CYS A 94 -4.60 0.88 -0.31
N THR A 95 -5.75 1.02 -0.97
CA THR A 95 -7.08 0.92 -0.36
C THR A 95 -7.61 -0.52 -0.29
N GLY A 96 -6.83 -1.51 -0.73
CA GLY A 96 -7.14 -2.92 -0.51
C GLY A 96 -7.15 -3.25 0.97
N GLU A 97 -8.08 -4.11 1.38
CA GLU A 97 -8.17 -4.59 2.76
C GLU A 97 -7.20 -5.75 2.98
N PHE A 98 -6.43 -5.68 4.06
CA PHE A 98 -5.44 -6.69 4.42
C PHE A 98 -5.49 -7.03 5.93
N PRO A 99 -6.61 -7.58 6.44
CA PRO A 99 -6.77 -7.93 7.85
C PRO A 99 -5.71 -8.90 8.40
N GLU A 100 -4.98 -9.59 7.52
CA GLU A 100 -3.91 -10.51 7.87
C GLU A 100 -2.58 -9.81 8.20
N LEU A 101 -2.43 -8.52 7.85
CA LEU A 101 -1.22 -7.77 8.16
C LEU A 101 -1.13 -7.48 9.65
N THR A 102 0.06 -7.71 10.19
CA THR A 102 0.39 -7.45 11.59
C THR A 102 1.61 -6.56 11.67
N SER A 103 1.62 -5.64 12.63
CA SER A 103 2.71 -4.69 12.83
C SER A 103 2.93 -4.44 14.33
N LYS A 104 4.19 -4.35 14.74
CA LYS A 104 4.59 -3.87 16.07
C LYS A 104 4.52 -2.35 16.20
N LYS A 105 4.46 -1.64 15.07
CA LYS A 105 4.29 -0.19 14.98
C LYS A 105 2.84 0.13 14.61
N PRO A 106 2.32 1.33 14.92
CA PRO A 106 1.03 1.76 14.40
C PRO A 106 0.99 1.59 12.87
N LEU A 107 -0.06 0.90 12.39
CA LEU A 107 -0.31 0.64 10.98
C LEU A 107 -1.52 1.47 10.55
N VAL A 108 -1.32 2.38 9.61
CA VAL A 108 -2.36 3.25 9.06
C VAL A 108 -2.84 2.67 7.74
N GLU A 109 -4.06 2.14 7.76
CA GLU A 109 -4.73 1.63 6.57
C GLU A 109 -5.67 2.71 6.01
N PRO A 110 -5.51 3.13 4.74
CA PRO A 110 -6.28 4.25 4.19
C PRO A 110 -7.75 3.90 4.02
N SER A 111 -8.11 2.63 3.79
CA SER A 111 -9.50 2.16 3.74
C SER A 111 -10.22 2.38 5.08
N LEU A 112 -9.59 1.97 6.18
CA LEU A 112 -10.13 2.15 7.52
C LEU A 112 -10.19 3.63 7.91
N LEU A 113 -9.13 4.39 7.62
CA LEU A 113 -9.10 5.83 7.88
C LEU A 113 -10.22 6.57 7.15
N LEU A 114 -10.39 6.29 5.84
CA LEU A 114 -11.45 6.86 5.02
C LEU A 114 -12.83 6.52 5.58
N LEU A 115 -13.09 5.23 5.85
CA LEU A 115 -14.36 4.76 6.37
C LEU A 115 -14.71 5.47 7.70
N LYS A 116 -13.79 5.49 8.65
CA LYS A 116 -14.02 6.12 9.97
C LYS A 116 -14.17 7.63 9.88
N THR A 117 -13.50 8.27 8.93
CA THR A 117 -13.67 9.72 8.67
C THR A 117 -15.07 10.00 8.15
N VAL A 118 -15.55 9.24 7.17
CA VAL A 118 -16.89 9.42 6.59
C VAL A 118 -17.98 9.15 7.63
N GLU A 119 -17.84 8.09 8.44
CA GLU A 119 -18.75 7.79 9.56
C GLU A 119 -18.83 8.96 10.55
N ALA A 120 -17.69 9.54 10.93
CA ALA A 120 -17.62 10.64 11.88
C ALA A 120 -18.26 11.94 11.37
N LEU A 121 -18.32 12.14 10.05
CA LEU A 121 -18.95 13.31 9.44
C LEU A 121 -20.49 13.25 9.46
N GLY A 122 -21.10 12.09 9.77
CA GLY A 122 -22.55 11.94 9.85
C GLY A 122 -23.28 12.18 8.52
N VAL A 123 -22.62 11.89 7.39
CA VAL A 123 -23.20 12.13 6.06
C VAL A 123 -24.37 11.18 5.78
N SER A 124 -25.45 11.71 5.20
CA SER A 124 -26.65 10.92 4.83
C SER A 124 -26.63 10.41 3.39
N LYS A 125 -25.76 10.97 2.54
CA LYS A 125 -25.55 10.58 1.14
C LYS A 125 -24.06 10.68 0.81
N LEU A 126 -23.52 9.64 0.17
CA LEU A 126 -22.12 9.58 -0.27
C LEU A 126 -22.08 9.36 -1.79
N GLY A 127 -21.40 10.23 -2.51
CA GLY A 127 -21.02 10.01 -3.90
C GLY A 127 -19.60 9.46 -3.96
N VAL A 128 -19.36 8.48 -4.83
CA VAL A 128 -18.04 7.84 -5.01
C VAL A 128 -17.63 7.96 -6.47
N ILE A 129 -16.40 8.43 -6.70
CA ILE A 129 -15.77 8.47 -8.02
C ILE A 129 -14.49 7.66 -7.90
N VAL A 130 -14.33 6.66 -8.78
CA VAL A 130 -13.14 5.81 -8.84
C VAL A 130 -12.49 6.05 -10.21
N PRO A 131 -11.18 6.34 -10.28
CA PRO A 131 -10.49 6.43 -11.56
C PRO A 131 -10.41 5.06 -12.25
N ASP A 132 -10.45 5.06 -13.58
CA ASP A 132 -10.27 3.86 -14.42
C ASP A 132 -8.83 3.32 -14.40
#